data_AF-A0A382V4R6-F1
#
_entry.id   AF-A0A382V4R6-F1
#
_cell.length_a   1.000
_cell.length_b   1.000
_cell.length_c   1.000
_cell.angle_alpha   90.00
_cell.angle_beta   90.00
_cell.angle_gamma   90.00
#
_symmetry.space_group_name_H-M   'P 1'
#
loop_
_entity.id
_entity.type
_entity.pdbx_description
1 polymer ?
#
loop_
_entity_poly.entity_id
_entity_poly.type
_entity_poly.pdbx_seq_one_letter_code
_entity_poly.pdbx_strand_id
1 'polypeptide(L)'
;MYAGSKFVGPEIGYLEILHIIIAGSLASAGSSALNHYYDRDIDSKMKRTSNRPIPSGRSKDTTILIYGLGISAVSVIYAALTLNYLCTFFIALGIFFYVIIYTVWLKRL
;
A
#
# COMPACT_ATOMS: atom_id res chain seq x y z
N MET A 1 -3.98 -15.14 -3.39
CA MET A 1 -5.05 -15.74 -2.57
C MET A 1 -5.89 -16.76 -3.35
N TYR A 2 -6.29 -16.52 -4.60
CA TYR A 2 -6.99 -17.52 -5.44
C TYR A 2 -6.22 -18.84 -5.67
N ALA A 3 -4.91 -18.76 -5.94
CA ALA A 3 -4.10 -19.95 -6.10
C ALA A 3 -4.07 -20.81 -4.83
N GLY A 4 -3.99 -20.18 -3.64
CA GLY A 4 -3.97 -20.87 -2.35
C GLY A 4 -5.33 -21.45 -1.95
N SER A 5 -6.44 -20.79 -2.29
CA SER A 5 -7.77 -21.31 -1.98
C SER A 5 -8.08 -22.59 -2.73
N LYS A 6 -7.55 -22.78 -3.96
CA LYS A 6 -7.67 -24.06 -4.68
C LYS A 6 -7.02 -25.25 -3.96
N PHE A 7 -6.09 -25.00 -3.03
CA PHE A 7 -5.38 -26.07 -2.33
C PHE A 7 -5.77 -26.22 -0.85
N VAL A 8 -6.28 -25.16 -0.20
CA VAL A 8 -6.38 -25.11 1.28
C VAL A 8 -7.70 -24.48 1.78
N GLY A 9 -8.63 -24.05 0.93
CA GLY A 9 -9.81 -23.30 1.38
C GLY A 9 -11.08 -23.46 0.54
N PRO A 10 -12.18 -22.80 0.96
CA PRO A 10 -13.42 -22.77 0.17
C PRO A 10 -13.18 -22.11 -1.19
N GLU A 11 -13.97 -22.53 -2.19
CA GLU A 11 -13.92 -21.89 -3.50
C GLU A 11 -14.25 -20.40 -3.38
N ILE A 12 -13.42 -19.56 -4.00
CA ILE A 12 -13.59 -18.12 -4.01
C ILE A 12 -14.35 -17.77 -5.29
N GLY A 13 -15.50 -17.11 -5.17
CA GLY A 13 -16.25 -16.61 -6.30
C GLY A 13 -15.56 -15.45 -7.02
N TYR A 14 -16.01 -15.15 -8.24
CA TYR A 14 -15.42 -14.10 -9.06
C TYR A 14 -15.57 -12.70 -8.45
N LEU A 15 -16.63 -12.46 -7.67
CA LEU A 15 -16.87 -11.18 -6.99
C LEU A 15 -15.88 -10.96 -5.85
N GLU A 16 -15.61 -11.99 -5.06
CA GLU A 16 -14.63 -11.92 -3.97
C GLU A 16 -13.21 -11.69 -4.52
N ILE A 17 -12.88 -12.30 -5.66
CA ILE A 17 -11.63 -12.02 -6.37
C ILE A 17 -11.55 -10.55 -6.78
N LEU A 18 -12.64 -10.00 -7.33
CA LEU A 18 -12.71 -8.58 -7.69
C LEU A 18 -12.48 -7.68 -6.46
N HIS A 19 -13.14 -7.96 -5.34
CA HIS A 19 -12.96 -7.22 -4.10
C HIS A 19 -11.52 -7.29 -3.58
N ILE A 20 -10.88 -8.46 -3.65
CA ILE A 20 -9.46 -8.63 -3.28
C ILE A 20 -8.56 -7.79 -4.19
N ILE A 21 -8.80 -7.79 -5.51
CA ILE A 21 -8.03 -7.00 -6.47
C ILE A 21 -8.16 -5.51 -6.16
N ILE A 22 -9.38 -5.03 -5.93
CA ILE A 22 -9.63 -3.61 -5.62
C ILE A 22 -8.96 -3.22 -4.31
N ALA A 23 -9.21 -3.97 -3.23
CA ALA A 23 -8.66 -3.68 -1.92
C ALA A 23 -7.12 -3.70 -1.93
N GLY A 24 -6.53 -4.73 -2.56
CA GLY A 24 -5.08 -4.87 -2.70
C GLY A 24 -4.44 -3.79 -3.57
N SER A 25 -5.12 -3.36 -4.64
CA SER A 25 -4.65 -2.27 -5.50
C SER A 25 -4.64 -0.93 -4.75
N LEU A 26 -5.69 -0.65 -3.98
CA LEU A 26 -5.74 0.52 -3.10
C LEU A 26 -4.64 0.47 -2.03
N ALA A 27 -4.45 -0.68 -1.38
CA ALA A 27 -3.40 -0.86 -0.38
C ALA A 27 -2.00 -0.58 -0.98
N SER A 28 -1.74 -1.13 -2.17
CA SER A 28 -0.49 -0.94 -2.90
C SER A 28 -0.27 0.50 -3.32
N ALA A 29 -1.31 1.18 -3.82
CA ALA A 29 -1.25 2.58 -4.22
C ALA A 29 -0.97 3.52 -3.03
N GLY A 30 -1.70 3.37 -1.93
CA GLY A 30 -1.49 4.15 -0.71
C GLY A 30 -0.11 3.92 -0.11
N SER A 31 0.30 2.65 0.00
CA SER A 31 1.64 2.27 0.50
C SER A 31 2.77 2.80 -0.38
N SER A 32 2.62 2.78 -1.70
CA SER A 32 3.61 3.32 -2.64
C SER A 32 3.76 4.83 -2.52
N ALA A 33 2.64 5.55 -2.34
CA ALA A 33 2.66 7.00 -2.10
C ALA A 33 3.36 7.34 -0.78
N LEU A 34 3.06 6.61 0.30
CA LEU A 34 3.75 6.75 1.59
C LEU A 34 5.24 6.43 1.45
N ASN A 35 5.61 5.41 0.69
CA ASN A 35 7.01 5.09 0.43
C ASN A 35 7.73 6.24 -0.30
N HIS A 36 7.13 6.84 -1.34
CA HIS A 36 7.71 8.02 -1.99
C HIS A 36 7.83 9.22 -1.04
N TYR A 37 6.82 9.44 -0.20
CA TYR A 37 6.88 10.52 0.80
C TYR A 37 8.05 10.32 1.76
N TYR A 38 8.21 9.10 2.29
CA TYR A 38 9.31 8.80 3.19
C TYR A 38 10.65 8.85 2.47
N ASP A 39 10.81 8.21 1.31
CA ASP A 39 12.09 8.14 0.58
C ASP A 39 12.57 9.47 0.00
N ARG A 40 11.81 10.58 0.14
CA ARG A 40 12.12 11.89 -0.50
C ARG A 40 13.54 12.40 -0.29
N ASP A 41 14.09 12.19 0.90
CA ASP A 41 15.44 12.61 1.27
C ASP A 41 16.52 11.72 0.62
N ILE A 42 16.28 10.41 0.57
CA ILE A 42 17.16 9.44 -0.09
C ILE A 42 17.11 9.65 -1.60
N ASP A 43 15.90 9.77 -2.16
CA ASP A 43 15.67 9.95 -3.60
C ASP A 43 16.32 11.22 -4.13
N SER A 44 16.35 12.30 -3.34
CA SER A 44 17.03 13.55 -3.74
C SER A 44 18.53 13.37 -4.00
N LYS A 45 19.16 12.37 -3.37
CA LYS A 45 20.61 12.08 -3.46
C LYS A 45 20.93 11.03 -4.53
N MET A 46 19.93 10.42 -5.17
CA MET A 46 20.10 9.33 -6.11
C MET A 46 19.91 9.80 -7.56
N LYS A 47 20.91 9.57 -8.43
CA LYS A 47 20.84 9.92 -9.86
C LYS A 47 19.60 9.34 -10.58
N ARG A 48 19.16 8.15 -10.17
CA ARG A 48 18.01 7.46 -10.79
C ARG A 48 16.66 8.02 -10.34
N THR A 49 16.52 8.49 -9.10
CA THR A 49 15.23 8.83 -8.48
C THR A 49 15.08 10.30 -8.09
N SER A 50 16.13 11.11 -8.29
CA SER A 50 16.10 12.57 -8.06
C SER A 50 15.03 13.30 -8.88
N ASN A 51 14.66 12.76 -10.04
CA ASN A 51 13.60 13.31 -10.89
C ASN A 51 12.18 12.89 -10.48
N ARG A 52 11.99 12.11 -9.40
CA ARG A 52 10.64 11.76 -8.92
C ARG A 52 9.86 13.02 -8.51
N PRO A 53 8.50 12.99 -8.53
CA PRO A 53 7.68 14.18 -8.32
C PRO A 53 7.97 14.97 -7.03
N ILE A 54 8.24 14.27 -5.92
CA ILE A 54 8.54 14.90 -4.62
C ILE A 54 9.96 15.54 -4.61
N PRO A 55 11.06 14.80 -4.82
CA PRO A 55 12.41 15.38 -4.78
C PRO A 55 12.65 16.44 -5.86
N SER A 56 11.93 16.39 -6.99
CA SER A 56 11.98 17.42 -8.04
C SER A 56 11.10 18.65 -7.77
N GLY A 57 10.35 18.68 -6.66
CA GLY A 57 9.48 19.80 -6.28
C GLY A 57 8.19 19.93 -7.09
N ARG A 58 7.87 18.95 -7.97
CA ARG A 58 6.64 18.96 -8.79
C ARG A 58 5.38 18.61 -8.01
N SER A 59 5.51 18.10 -6.79
CA SER A 59 4.39 17.77 -5.91
C SER A 59 4.72 18.15 -4.47
N LYS A 60 3.74 18.71 -3.75
CA LYS A 60 3.89 19.06 -2.34
C LYS A 60 3.92 17.79 -1.49
N ASP A 61 4.92 17.67 -0.63
CA ASP A 61 5.13 16.54 0.29
C ASP A 61 3.87 16.21 1.08
N THR A 62 3.23 17.23 1.69
CA THR A 62 2.02 17.07 2.49
C THR A 62 0.85 16.49 1.70
N THR A 63 0.71 16.86 0.42
CA THR A 63 -0.34 16.33 -0.45
C THR A 63 -0.15 14.83 -0.69
N ILE A 64 1.09 14.38 -0.91
CA ILE A 64 1.37 12.96 -1.11
C ILE A 64 1.18 12.16 0.19
N LEU A 65 1.54 12.73 1.34
CA LEU A 65 1.29 12.10 2.64
C LEU A 65 -0.22 11.88 2.88
N ILE A 66 -1.02 12.94 2.69
CA ILE A 66 -2.48 12.86 2.89
C ILE A 66 -3.10 11.87 1.91
N TYR A 67 -2.67 11.89 0.65
CA TYR A 67 -3.13 10.93 -0.35
C TYR A 67 -2.78 9.49 0.06
N GLY A 68 -1.54 9.23 0.46
CA GLY A 68 -1.09 7.91 0.89
C GLY A 68 -1.88 7.39 2.08
N LEU A 69 -2.01 8.19 3.14
CA LEU A 69 -2.80 7.84 4.33
C LEU A 69 -4.28 7.62 3.99
N GLY A 70 -4.86 8.53 3.19
CA GLY A 70 -6.26 8.46 2.77
C GLY A 70 -6.57 7.21 1.97
N ILE A 71 -5.76 6.90 0.95
CA ILE A 71 -5.95 5.70 0.12
C ILE A 71 -5.72 4.42 0.92
N SER A 72 -4.72 4.39 1.81
CA SER A 72 -4.51 3.26 2.72
C SER A 72 -5.71 3.05 3.65
N ALA A 73 -6.28 4.13 4.21
CA ALA A 73 -7.49 4.03 5.05
C ALA A 73 -8.70 3.54 4.23
N VAL A 74 -8.90 4.09 3.02
CA VAL A 74 -9.98 3.66 2.11
C VAL A 74 -9.82 2.18 1.75
N SER A 75 -8.60 1.69 1.50
CA SER A 75 -8.34 0.27 1.26
C SER A 75 -8.81 -0.62 2.41
N VAL A 76 -8.45 -0.26 3.65
CA VAL A 76 -8.81 -1.05 4.84
C VAL A 76 -10.32 -0.99 5.11
N ILE A 77 -10.94 0.19 4.98
CA ILE A 77 -12.39 0.35 5.15
C ILE A 77 -13.14 -0.44 4.08
N TYR A 78 -12.71 -0.34 2.82
CA TYR A 78 -13.30 -1.09 1.71
C TYR A 78 -13.20 -2.60 1.94
N ALA A 79 -12.02 -3.09 2.36
CA ALA A 79 -11.82 -4.49 2.71
C ALA A 79 -12.72 -4.91 3.88
N ALA A 80 -12.86 -4.09 4.92
CA ALA A 80 -13.72 -4.40 6.07
C ALA A 80 -15.20 -4.53 5.70
N LEU A 81 -15.65 -3.80 4.67
CA LEU A 81 -17.04 -3.82 4.22
C LEU A 81 -17.34 -4.91 3.17
N THR A 82 -16.33 -5.36 2.43
CA THR A 82 -16.52 -6.28 1.28
C THR A 82 -15.88 -7.65 1.46
N LEU A 83 -14.92 -7.78 2.36
CA LEU A 83 -14.19 -9.01 2.67
C LEU A 83 -14.37 -9.36 4.15
N ASN A 84 -13.90 -10.53 4.56
CA ASN A 84 -13.89 -10.91 5.96
C ASN A 84 -12.82 -10.14 6.77
N TYR A 85 -13.00 -10.09 8.08
CA TYR A 85 -12.10 -9.36 8.99
C TYR A 85 -10.67 -9.91 9.00
N LEU A 86 -10.47 -11.21 8.76
CA LEU A 86 -9.13 -11.79 8.70
C LEU A 86 -8.36 -11.29 7.47
N CYS A 87 -8.99 -11.27 6.30
CA CYS A 87 -8.42 -10.68 5.08
C CYS A 87 -8.11 -9.19 5.27
N THR A 88 -9.04 -8.45 5.88
CA THR A 88 -8.87 -7.03 6.19
C THR A 88 -7.67 -6.79 7.11
N PHE A 89 -7.52 -7.62 8.14
CA PHE A 89 -6.36 -7.60 9.03
C PHE A 89 -5.06 -7.80 8.25
N PHE A 90 -4.98 -8.79 7.36
CA PHE A 90 -3.78 -9.01 6.55
C PHE A 90 -3.49 -7.88 5.56
N ILE A 91 -4.51 -7.21 5.01
CA ILE A 91 -4.33 -6.02 4.17
C ILE A 91 -3.73 -4.88 5.01
N ALA A 92 -4.31 -4.59 6.17
CA ALA A 92 -3.78 -3.57 7.09
C ALA A 92 -2.36 -3.90 7.55
N LEU A 93 -2.10 -5.17 7.86
CA LEU A 93 -0.79 -5.66 8.26
C LEU A 93 0.23 -5.50 7.12
N GLY A 94 -0.14 -5.79 5.88
CA GLY A 94 0.71 -5.60 4.71
C GLY A 94 1.11 -4.13 4.50
N ILE A 95 0.14 -3.22 4.62
CA ILE A 95 0.40 -1.76 4.59
C ILE A 95 1.38 -1.39 5.72
N PHE A 96 1.10 -1.83 6.95
CA PHE A 96 1.94 -1.54 8.11
C PHE A 96 3.37 -2.06 7.95
N PHE A 97 3.55 -3.31 7.54
CA PHE A 97 4.88 -3.88 7.34
C PHE A 97 5.65 -3.17 6.23
N TYR A 98 5.00 -2.85 5.11
CA TYR A 98 5.69 -2.18 4.01
C TYR A 98 6.09 -0.75 4.38
N VAL A 99 5.20 0.01 5.01
CA VAL A 99 5.46 1.42 5.32
C VAL A 99 6.34 1.55 6.57
N ILE A 100 5.97 0.92 7.68
CA ILE A 100 6.66 1.11 8.97
C ILE A 100 7.91 0.24 9.06
N ILE A 101 7.76 -1.08 8.92
CA ILE A 101 8.87 -2.00 9.16
C ILE A 101 9.92 -1.89 8.04
N TYR A 102 9.49 -1.93 6.78
CA TYR A 102 10.42 -1.89 5.67
C TYR A 102 10.90 -0.46 5.37
N THR A 103 9.98 0.47 5.08
CA THR A 103 10.36 1.79 4.56
C THR A 103 10.94 2.71 5.62
N VAL A 104 10.32 2.81 6.78
CA VAL A 104 10.79 3.72 7.85
C VAL A 104 11.95 3.11 8.62
N TRP A 105 11.86 1.82 8.97
CA TRP A 105 12.87 1.18 9.81
C TRP A 105 13.98 0.52 9.00
N LEU A 106 13.71 -0.61 8.34
CA LEU A 106 14.75 -1.45 7.75
C LEU A 106 15.58 -0.76 6.67
N LYS A 107 14.96 0.09 5.82
CA LYS A 107 15.67 0.81 4.75
C LYS A 107 16.60 1.92 5.28
N ARG A 108 16.44 2.32 6.55
CA ARG A 108 17.15 3.45 7.16
C ARG A 108 18.10 3.06 8.29
N LEU A 109 18.22 1.76 8.57
CA LEU A 109 19.33 1.20 9.34
C LEU A 109 20.62 1.29 8.52
#